data_AF-A0AAN7XVF0-F1
#
_entry.id   AF-A0AAN7XVF0-F1
#
_cell.length_a   1.000
_cell.length_b   1.000
_cell.length_c   1.000
_cell.angle_alpha   90.00
_cell.angle_beta   90.00
_cell.angle_gamma   90.00
#
_symmetry.space_group_name_H-M   'P 1'
#
loop_
_entity.id
_entity.type
_entity.pdbx_description
1 polymer ?
#
loop_
_entity_poly.entity_id
_entity_poly.type
_entity_poly.pdbx_seq_one_letter_code
_entity_poly.pdbx_strand_id
1 'polypeptide(L)'
;MCQKSTMAGANAKPALKDCELKQCLPQIYKALLTASCLSCPNDPIQFLKNTLTAFQGHDSLQDVDWHKFVADAEQLPASTSLTGRSVDSAYMDPDDIKMSLCLLEKAYCCYRNNLTSSCFRKWKRFTAQSKRDTAELALKMDMAKKHHERKCQLVALTKWLNWVKLHKKTQAVALEKLERLVNAGRFKRIIAAWRDVVKDSKRTKEYYKRLEMGSIEIVNKVNQIEEGCDVLAMLPNNLSLKIFRYLELRDWLNCAEVCSTWKALIQSGTLWSQINFSVERDWITEGKMKRILQNYRPFVIHLNLRGCTTLTGPSLKCIRQ
;
A
#
# COMPACT_ATOMS: atom_id res chain seq x y z
N MET A 1 -50.34 -67.58 -90.16
CA MET A 1 -50.09 -66.67 -91.29
C MET A 1 -49.10 -65.59 -90.84
N CYS A 2 -48.06 -65.37 -91.65
CA CYS A 2 -47.02 -64.31 -91.68
C CYS A 2 -47.20 -63.07 -90.79
N GLN A 3 -46.28 -62.73 -89.88
CA GLN A 3 -44.99 -61.98 -90.02
C GLN A 3 -45.09 -60.46 -89.71
N LYS A 4 -44.32 -60.07 -88.67
CA LYS A 4 -43.47 -58.87 -88.47
C LYS A 4 -43.90 -57.51 -89.05
N SER A 5 -43.88 -56.49 -88.18
CA SER A 5 -42.77 -55.50 -88.16
C SER A 5 -42.73 -54.70 -86.86
N THR A 6 -41.50 -54.51 -86.38
CA THR A 6 -41.06 -53.77 -85.19
C THR A 6 -40.24 -52.56 -85.66
N MET A 7 -40.20 -51.49 -84.84
CA MET A 7 -39.32 -50.29 -84.85
C MET A 7 -40.12 -48.99 -85.02
N ALA A 8 -39.90 -47.90 -84.29
CA ALA A 8 -38.91 -47.53 -83.28
C ALA A 8 -39.53 -46.48 -82.36
N GLY A 9 -39.38 -46.62 -81.04
CA GLY A 9 -39.99 -45.72 -80.06
C GLY A 9 -39.20 -45.68 -78.76
N ALA A 10 -37.89 -45.52 -78.83
CA ALA A 10 -37.06 -45.40 -77.63
C ALA A 10 -35.76 -44.64 -77.95
N ASN A 11 -35.82 -43.32 -78.14
CA ASN A 11 -34.64 -42.45 -78.00
C ASN A 11 -34.93 -40.94 -77.84
N ALA A 12 -36.19 -40.49 -77.73
CA ALA A 12 -36.51 -39.06 -77.56
C ALA A 12 -36.53 -38.54 -76.10
N LYS A 13 -36.45 -39.43 -75.10
CA LYS A 13 -36.58 -39.05 -73.67
C LYS A 13 -35.36 -38.42 -72.98
N PRO A 14 -34.08 -38.73 -73.32
CA PRO A 14 -32.94 -38.12 -72.63
C PRO A 14 -32.67 -36.69 -73.11
N ALA A 15 -32.79 -36.43 -74.41
CA ALA A 15 -32.53 -35.11 -75.00
C ALA A 15 -33.53 -34.03 -74.55
N LEU A 16 -34.79 -34.40 -74.30
CA LEU A 16 -35.81 -33.49 -73.77
C LEU A 16 -35.51 -33.09 -72.32
N LYS A 17 -35.11 -34.05 -71.47
CA LYS A 17 -34.72 -33.79 -70.07
C LYS A 17 -33.46 -32.93 -69.97
N ASP A 18 -32.47 -33.14 -70.83
CA ASP A 18 -31.27 -32.32 -70.88
C ASP A 18 -31.56 -30.87 -71.34
N CYS A 19 -32.55 -30.68 -72.22
CA CYS A 19 -32.98 -29.36 -72.67
C CYS A 19 -33.81 -28.63 -71.59
N GLU A 20 -34.69 -29.35 -70.90
CA GLU A 20 -35.46 -28.83 -69.76
C GLU A 20 -34.55 -28.44 -68.59
N LEU A 21 -33.54 -29.27 -68.26
CA LEU A 21 -32.52 -28.95 -67.25
C LEU A 21 -31.71 -27.70 -67.62
N LYS A 22 -31.32 -27.54 -68.90
CA LYS A 22 -30.63 -26.33 -69.37
C LYS A 22 -31.50 -25.08 -69.30
N GLN A 23 -32.80 -25.18 -69.58
CA GLN A 23 -33.74 -24.06 -69.46
C GLN A 23 -34.08 -23.72 -68.00
N CYS A 24 -34.01 -24.69 -67.08
CA CYS A 24 -34.27 -24.49 -65.65
C CYS A 24 -33.04 -24.03 -64.84
N LEU A 25 -31.82 -24.26 -65.33
CA LEU A 25 -30.57 -23.86 -64.66
C LEU A 25 -30.52 -22.36 -64.26
N PRO A 26 -30.97 -21.41 -65.11
CA PRO A 26 -31.02 -20.00 -64.73
C PRO A 26 -32.00 -19.71 -63.60
N GLN A 27 -33.10 -20.48 -63.49
CA GLN A 27 -34.10 -20.31 -62.43
C GLN A 27 -33.58 -20.85 -61.09
N ILE A 28 -32.91 -22.00 -61.11
CA ILE A 28 -32.23 -22.56 -59.92
C ILE A 28 -31.16 -21.58 -59.42
N TYR A 29 -30.34 -21.05 -60.33
CA TYR A 29 -29.32 -20.06 -59.99
C TYR A 29 -29.94 -18.79 -59.41
N LYS A 30 -31.01 -18.26 -60.02
CA LYS A 30 -31.73 -17.08 -59.53
C LYS A 30 -32.27 -17.32 -58.13
N ALA A 31 -32.89 -18.46 -57.87
CA ALA A 31 -33.48 -18.76 -56.58
C ALA A 31 -32.41 -18.98 -55.48
N LEU A 32 -31.34 -19.72 -55.77
CA LEU A 32 -30.20 -19.88 -54.85
C LEU A 32 -29.53 -18.54 -54.51
N LEU A 33 -29.34 -17.69 -55.52
CA LEU A 33 -28.75 -16.36 -55.33
C LEU A 33 -29.68 -15.47 -54.50
N THR A 34 -30.98 -15.50 -54.79
CA THR A 34 -31.98 -14.70 -54.07
C THR A 34 -32.08 -15.14 -52.61
N ALA A 35 -32.16 -16.45 -52.34
CA ALA A 35 -32.17 -17.00 -50.99
C ALA A 35 -30.89 -16.66 -50.22
N SER A 36 -29.72 -16.81 -50.85
CA SER A 36 -28.43 -16.47 -50.21
C SER A 36 -28.31 -14.97 -49.90
N CYS A 37 -28.84 -14.11 -50.79
CA CYS A 37 -28.83 -12.66 -50.59
C CYS A 37 -29.83 -12.21 -49.52
N LEU A 38 -30.97 -12.89 -49.38
CA LEU A 38 -31.98 -12.58 -48.36
C LEU A 38 -31.58 -13.12 -46.99
N SER A 39 -31.09 -14.36 -46.91
CA SER A 39 -30.71 -15.01 -45.65
C SER A 39 -29.36 -14.55 -45.10
N CYS A 40 -28.51 -13.89 -45.90
CA CYS A 40 -27.20 -13.35 -45.50
C CYS A 40 -26.40 -14.26 -44.52
N PRO A 41 -26.15 -15.53 -44.87
CA PRO A 41 -25.52 -16.48 -43.96
C PRO A 41 -24.06 -16.11 -43.67
N ASN A 42 -23.62 -16.38 -42.43
CA ASN A 42 -22.24 -16.16 -42.00
C ASN A 42 -21.23 -17.03 -42.78
N ASP A 43 -21.66 -18.19 -43.28
CA ASP A 43 -20.91 -19.04 -44.21
C ASP A 43 -21.75 -19.32 -45.48
N PRO A 44 -21.51 -18.59 -46.58
CA PRO A 44 -22.29 -18.70 -47.81
C PRO A 44 -22.01 -19.99 -48.57
N ILE A 45 -20.81 -20.56 -48.43
CA ILE A 45 -20.43 -21.78 -49.17
C ILE A 45 -21.15 -22.98 -48.54
N GLN A 46 -21.14 -23.05 -47.21
CA GLN A 46 -21.84 -24.12 -46.48
C GLN A 46 -23.36 -24.01 -46.64
N PHE A 47 -23.90 -22.78 -46.65
CA PHE A 47 -25.31 -22.56 -46.96
C PHE A 47 -25.68 -23.10 -48.34
N LEU A 48 -24.96 -22.69 -49.39
CA LEU A 48 -25.22 -23.13 -50.76
C LEU A 48 -25.09 -24.65 -50.92
N LYS A 49 -24.11 -25.27 -50.26
CA LYS A 49 -23.93 -26.73 -50.27
C LYS A 49 -25.11 -27.45 -49.64
N ASN A 50 -25.59 -26.98 -48.49
CA ASN A 50 -26.75 -27.56 -47.82
C ASN A 50 -28.02 -27.39 -48.65
N THR A 51 -28.22 -26.23 -49.29
CA THR A 51 -29.38 -26.00 -50.17
C THR A 51 -29.31 -26.92 -51.40
N LEU A 52 -28.14 -27.06 -52.04
CA LEU A 52 -27.92 -27.99 -53.17
C LEU A 52 -28.16 -29.46 -52.80
N THR A 53 -27.83 -29.86 -51.58
CA THR A 53 -28.04 -31.23 -51.12
C THR A 53 -29.53 -31.52 -50.90
N ALA A 54 -30.32 -30.52 -50.46
CA ALA A 54 -31.77 -30.62 -50.38
C ALA A 54 -32.45 -30.74 -51.76
N PHE A 55 -31.86 -30.17 -52.83
CA PHE A 55 -32.38 -30.30 -54.21
C PHE A 55 -32.23 -31.70 -54.78
N GLN A 56 -31.21 -32.47 -54.38
CA GLN A 56 -30.97 -33.81 -54.92
C GLN A 56 -32.00 -34.86 -54.47
N GLY A 57 -32.89 -34.52 -53.52
CA GLY A 57 -33.92 -35.43 -52.99
C GLY A 57 -35.30 -35.37 -53.67
N HIS A 58 -35.52 -34.47 -54.65
CA HIS A 58 -36.82 -34.29 -55.30
C HIS A 58 -36.75 -34.52 -56.83
N ASP A 59 -37.58 -35.43 -57.36
CA ASP A 59 -37.54 -35.89 -58.76
C ASP A 59 -38.11 -34.90 -59.79
N SER A 60 -38.69 -33.76 -59.37
CA SER A 60 -39.27 -32.77 -60.28
C SER A 60 -39.09 -31.32 -59.81
N LEU A 61 -38.44 -30.51 -60.66
CA LEU A 61 -38.10 -29.09 -60.43
C LEU A 61 -39.31 -28.15 -60.32
N GLN A 62 -40.49 -28.58 -60.77
CA GLN A 62 -41.74 -27.81 -60.66
C GLN A 62 -42.44 -27.98 -59.30
N ASP A 63 -42.02 -28.96 -58.48
CA ASP A 63 -42.66 -29.32 -57.22
C ASP A 63 -41.89 -28.77 -55.99
N VAL A 64 -40.79 -28.05 -56.24
CA VAL A 64 -39.98 -27.44 -55.18
C VAL A 64 -40.57 -26.08 -54.82
N ASP A 65 -41.19 -26.01 -53.63
CA ASP A 65 -41.66 -24.75 -53.04
C ASP A 65 -40.47 -23.90 -52.58
N TRP A 66 -40.01 -23.04 -53.48
CA TRP A 66 -38.88 -22.12 -53.29
C TRP A 66 -39.07 -21.15 -52.12
N HIS A 67 -40.31 -20.96 -51.64
CA HIS A 67 -40.62 -20.08 -50.52
C HIS A 67 -40.21 -20.65 -49.16
N LYS A 68 -40.01 -21.97 -49.03
CA LYS A 68 -39.60 -22.61 -47.77
C LYS A 68 -38.15 -22.33 -47.37
N PHE A 69 -37.31 -21.88 -48.30
CA PHE A 69 -35.90 -21.57 -48.05
C PHE A 69 -35.65 -20.10 -47.69
N VAL A 70 -36.69 -19.28 -47.68
CA VAL A 70 -36.64 -17.86 -47.31
C VAL A 70 -37.31 -17.72 -45.94
N ALA A 71 -36.52 -17.40 -44.90
CA ALA A 71 -37.01 -17.36 -43.52
C ALA A 71 -38.07 -16.27 -43.24
N ASP A 72 -38.26 -15.31 -44.16
CA ASP A 72 -39.30 -14.28 -44.09
C ASP A 72 -40.00 -14.17 -45.45
N ALA A 73 -41.02 -14.99 -45.68
CA ALA A 73 -41.82 -14.99 -46.91
C ALA A 73 -42.89 -13.87 -46.97
N GLU A 74 -42.97 -12.99 -45.97
CA GLU A 74 -44.06 -12.01 -45.84
C GLU A 74 -43.86 -10.68 -46.59
N GLN A 75 -42.72 -10.45 -47.27
CA GLN A 75 -42.44 -9.17 -47.96
C GLN A 75 -42.21 -9.25 -49.49
N LEU A 76 -42.94 -10.11 -50.21
CA LEU A 76 -42.98 -10.01 -51.69
C LEU A 76 -44.41 -9.92 -52.26
N PRO A 77 -44.64 -9.10 -53.30
CA PRO A 77 -45.96 -8.93 -53.90
C PRO A 77 -46.41 -10.20 -54.60
N ALA A 78 -47.73 -10.42 -54.55
CA ALA A 78 -48.48 -11.55 -55.09
C ALA A 78 -47.90 -12.22 -56.35
N SER A 79 -47.68 -13.52 -56.23
CA SER A 79 -47.84 -14.57 -57.24
C SER A 79 -48.06 -14.09 -58.68
N THR A 80 -46.98 -13.96 -59.46
CA THR A 80 -47.11 -14.02 -60.92
C THR A 80 -47.20 -15.50 -61.30
N SER A 81 -48.43 -16.00 -61.38
CA SER A 81 -48.71 -17.31 -61.96
C SER A 81 -48.10 -17.40 -63.35
N LEU A 82 -47.43 -18.53 -63.58
CA LEU A 82 -46.78 -18.88 -64.84
C LEU A 82 -47.85 -19.23 -65.89
N THR A 83 -48.62 -18.24 -66.36
CA THR A 83 -49.46 -18.41 -67.55
C THR A 83 -48.64 -17.96 -68.75
N GLY A 84 -48.02 -18.93 -69.42
CA GLY A 84 -47.28 -18.71 -70.65
C GLY A 84 -48.16 -18.04 -71.70
N ARG A 85 -47.84 -16.79 -72.06
CA ARG A 85 -48.43 -16.12 -73.22
C ARG A 85 -47.75 -16.68 -74.47
N SER A 86 -48.36 -17.67 -75.09
CA SER A 86 -48.06 -18.06 -76.47
C SER A 86 -48.31 -16.84 -77.35
N VAL A 87 -47.25 -16.22 -77.87
CA VAL A 87 -47.33 -15.16 -78.87
C VAL A 87 -47.09 -15.78 -80.22
N ASP A 88 -48.03 -15.59 -81.14
CA ASP A 88 -48.07 -16.14 -82.49
C ASP A 88 -46.75 -15.94 -83.25
N SER A 89 -46.06 -17.06 -83.47
CA SER A 89 -44.79 -17.18 -84.21
C SER A 89 -45.00 -17.33 -85.73
N ALA A 90 -46.11 -16.84 -86.28
CA ALA A 90 -46.51 -17.20 -87.65
C ALA A 90 -45.97 -16.26 -88.76
N TYR A 91 -45.34 -15.13 -88.44
CA TYR A 91 -45.00 -14.11 -89.46
C TYR A 91 -43.71 -13.28 -89.18
N MET A 92 -42.68 -13.87 -88.56
CA MET A 92 -41.39 -13.18 -88.37
C MET A 92 -40.28 -13.88 -89.14
N ASP A 93 -39.49 -13.09 -89.89
CA ASP A 93 -38.32 -13.58 -90.63
C ASP A 93 -37.31 -14.21 -89.66
N PRO A 94 -36.70 -15.36 -89.96
CA PRO A 94 -35.83 -16.08 -89.02
C PRO A 94 -34.66 -15.25 -88.49
N ASP A 95 -34.16 -14.28 -89.27
CA ASP A 95 -33.08 -13.38 -88.88
C ASP A 95 -33.55 -12.30 -87.88
N ASP A 96 -34.80 -11.83 -87.96
CA ASP A 96 -35.40 -10.88 -87.02
C ASP A 96 -35.70 -11.52 -85.65
N ILE A 97 -36.17 -12.78 -85.64
CA ILE A 97 -36.35 -13.57 -84.41
C ILE A 97 -35.02 -13.76 -83.69
N LYS A 98 -33.96 -14.06 -84.45
CA LYS A 98 -32.60 -14.26 -83.92
C LYS A 98 -32.00 -12.97 -83.35
N MET A 99 -32.25 -11.83 -84.00
CA MET A 99 -31.83 -10.51 -83.51
C MET A 99 -32.54 -10.12 -82.21
N SER A 100 -33.85 -10.37 -82.12
CA SER A 100 -34.66 -10.13 -80.91
C SER A 100 -34.20 -10.98 -79.72
N LEU A 101 -33.90 -12.27 -79.95
CA LEU A 101 -33.34 -13.17 -78.93
C LEU A 101 -31.96 -12.69 -78.44
N CYS A 102 -31.09 -12.24 -79.34
CA CYS A 102 -29.76 -11.70 -78.98
C CYS A 102 -29.87 -10.43 -78.12
N LEU A 103 -30.82 -9.55 -78.42
CA LEU A 103 -31.07 -8.34 -77.64
C LEU A 103 -31.65 -8.68 -76.25
N LEU A 104 -32.55 -9.66 -76.16
CA LEU A 104 -33.10 -10.15 -74.89
C LEU A 104 -32.01 -10.78 -74.01
N GLU A 105 -31.11 -11.56 -74.61
CA GLU A 105 -29.97 -12.17 -73.90
C GLU A 105 -28.99 -11.12 -73.37
N LYS A 106 -28.69 -10.08 -74.15
CA LYS A 106 -27.88 -8.93 -73.70
C LYS A 106 -28.56 -8.15 -72.59
N ALA A 107 -29.86 -7.87 -72.70
CA ALA A 107 -30.63 -7.18 -71.67
C ALA A 107 -30.68 -7.98 -70.37
N TYR A 108 -30.90 -9.29 -70.46
CA TYR A 108 -30.87 -10.21 -69.32
C TYR A 108 -29.48 -10.28 -68.68
N CYS A 109 -28.41 -10.37 -69.47
CA CYS A 109 -27.04 -10.34 -68.98
C CYS A 109 -26.74 -9.02 -68.25
N CYS A 110 -27.18 -7.88 -68.81
CA CYS A 110 -27.02 -6.57 -68.17
C CYS A 110 -27.78 -6.49 -66.83
N TYR A 111 -29.05 -6.92 -66.81
CA TYR A 111 -29.85 -6.97 -65.59
C TYR A 111 -29.22 -7.88 -64.52
N ARG A 112 -28.80 -9.09 -64.90
CA ARG A 112 -28.12 -10.04 -64.01
C ARG A 112 -26.82 -9.45 -63.44
N ASN A 113 -26.00 -8.85 -64.29
CA ASN A 113 -24.73 -8.24 -63.88
C ASN A 113 -24.96 -7.05 -62.95
N ASN A 114 -25.97 -6.23 -63.20
CA ASN A 114 -26.31 -5.11 -62.33
C ASN A 114 -26.85 -5.58 -60.97
N LEU A 115 -27.75 -6.56 -60.96
CA LEU A 115 -28.31 -7.11 -59.72
C LEU A 115 -27.23 -7.81 -58.87
N THR A 116 -26.42 -8.68 -59.49
CA THR A 116 -25.30 -9.35 -58.80
C THR A 116 -24.27 -8.35 -58.27
N SER A 117 -23.92 -7.33 -59.05
CA SER A 117 -23.02 -6.24 -58.61
C SER A 117 -23.60 -5.44 -57.44
N SER A 118 -24.88 -5.11 -57.48
CA SER A 118 -25.59 -4.40 -56.40
C SER A 118 -25.64 -5.24 -55.12
N CYS A 119 -26.02 -6.51 -55.21
CA CYS A 119 -26.05 -7.44 -54.09
C CYS A 119 -24.64 -7.62 -53.49
N PHE A 120 -23.62 -7.85 -54.32
CA PHE A 120 -22.25 -7.98 -53.85
C PHE A 120 -21.74 -6.71 -53.17
N ARG A 121 -22.08 -5.53 -53.69
CA ARG A 121 -21.71 -4.24 -53.07
C ARG A 121 -22.39 -4.06 -51.72
N LYS A 122 -23.69 -4.38 -51.61
CA LYS A 122 -24.42 -4.34 -50.34
C LYS A 122 -23.83 -5.33 -49.33
N TRP A 123 -23.56 -6.56 -49.75
CA TRP A 123 -22.94 -7.58 -48.91
C TRP A 123 -21.53 -7.21 -48.46
N LYS A 124 -20.70 -6.65 -49.35
CA LYS A 124 -19.37 -6.12 -49.01
C LYS A 124 -19.46 -4.99 -47.97
N ARG A 125 -20.44 -4.10 -48.08
CA ARG A 125 -20.67 -3.05 -47.08
C ARG A 125 -21.13 -3.63 -45.75
N PHE A 126 -22.07 -4.58 -45.79
CA PHE A 126 -22.57 -5.26 -44.59
C PHE A 126 -21.46 -5.98 -43.85
N THR A 127 -20.65 -6.78 -44.54
CA THR A 127 -19.51 -7.50 -43.93
C THR A 127 -18.46 -6.54 -43.37
N ALA A 128 -18.18 -5.43 -44.05
CA ALA A 128 -17.28 -4.40 -43.54
C ALA A 128 -17.86 -3.67 -42.32
N GLN A 129 -19.17 -3.44 -42.26
CA GLN A 129 -19.84 -2.85 -41.11
C GLN A 129 -19.88 -3.82 -39.93
N SER A 130 -20.29 -5.06 -40.15
CA SER A 130 -20.32 -6.12 -39.13
C SER A 130 -18.94 -6.35 -38.48
N LYS A 131 -17.85 -6.33 -39.26
CA LYS A 131 -16.49 -6.36 -38.72
C LYS A 131 -16.17 -5.15 -37.83
N ARG A 132 -16.58 -3.94 -38.25
CA ARG A 132 -16.40 -2.71 -37.46
C ARG A 132 -17.20 -2.77 -36.16
N ASP A 133 -18.46 -3.19 -36.21
CA ASP A 133 -19.34 -3.30 -35.04
C ASP A 133 -18.81 -4.34 -34.05
N THR A 134 -18.27 -5.46 -34.55
CA THR A 134 -17.64 -6.50 -33.71
C THR A 134 -16.40 -5.95 -32.99
N ALA A 135 -15.56 -5.18 -33.69
CA ALA A 135 -14.39 -4.55 -33.08
C ALA A 135 -14.76 -3.48 -32.05
N GLU A 136 -15.79 -2.66 -32.34
CA GLU A 136 -16.29 -1.65 -31.41
C GLU A 136 -16.90 -2.30 -30.15
N LEU A 137 -17.68 -3.37 -30.32
CA LEU A 137 -18.23 -4.13 -29.21
C LEU A 137 -17.13 -4.74 -28.35
N ALA A 138 -16.09 -5.33 -28.96
CA ALA A 138 -14.95 -5.87 -28.24
C ALA A 138 -14.23 -4.80 -27.41
N LEU A 139 -14.03 -3.61 -27.97
CA LEU A 139 -13.44 -2.46 -27.26
C LEU A 139 -14.31 -2.03 -26.07
N LYS A 140 -15.63 -1.90 -26.28
CA LYS A 140 -16.59 -1.58 -25.20
C LYS A 140 -16.58 -2.63 -24.09
N MET A 141 -16.52 -3.92 -24.44
CA MET A 141 -16.44 -5.01 -23.49
C MET A 141 -15.13 -4.99 -22.69
N ASP A 142 -14.00 -4.71 -23.32
CA ASP A 142 -12.70 -4.55 -22.64
C ASP A 142 -12.71 -3.37 -21.66
N MET A 143 -13.26 -2.22 -22.07
CA MET A 143 -13.42 -1.05 -21.19
C MET A 143 -14.33 -1.37 -19.99
N ALA A 144 -15.44 -2.06 -20.22
CA ALA A 144 -16.36 -2.47 -19.16
C ALA A 144 -15.69 -3.43 -18.17
N LYS A 145 -14.91 -4.40 -18.68
CA LYS A 145 -14.13 -5.34 -17.86
C LYS A 145 -13.12 -4.60 -16.98
N LYS A 146 -12.29 -3.73 -17.56
CA LYS A 146 -11.31 -2.92 -16.82
C LYS A 146 -11.97 -2.03 -15.76
N HIS A 147 -13.10 -1.42 -16.10
CA HIS A 147 -13.86 -0.61 -15.14
C HIS A 147 -14.40 -1.45 -13.98
N HIS A 148 -14.94 -2.64 -14.27
CA HIS A 148 -15.42 -3.57 -13.24
C HIS A 148 -14.28 -4.03 -12.32
N GLU A 149 -13.13 -4.43 -12.88
CA GLU A 149 -11.94 -4.82 -12.13
C GLU A 149 -11.46 -3.70 -11.18
N ARG A 150 -11.35 -2.47 -11.70
CA ARG A 150 -11.00 -1.29 -10.89
C ARG A 150 -12.00 -1.05 -9.77
N LYS A 151 -13.30 -1.20 -10.04
CA LYS A 151 -14.35 -1.04 -9.02
C LYS A 151 -14.22 -2.09 -7.91
N CYS A 152 -13.96 -3.35 -8.27
CA CYS A 152 -13.72 -4.43 -7.30
C CYS A 152 -12.48 -4.14 -6.43
N GLN A 153 -11.38 -3.69 -7.04
CA GLN A 153 -10.18 -3.28 -6.30
C GLN A 153 -10.45 -2.11 -5.34
N LEU A 154 -11.20 -1.09 -5.76
CA LEU A 154 -11.57 0.04 -4.91
C LEU A 154 -12.42 -0.38 -3.71
N VAL A 155 -13.36 -1.32 -3.89
CA VAL A 155 -14.14 -1.87 -2.78
C VAL A 155 -13.24 -2.60 -1.79
N ALA A 156 -12.32 -3.45 -2.27
CA ALA A 156 -11.36 -4.15 -1.43
C ALA A 156 -10.45 -3.16 -0.67
N LEU A 157 -9.91 -2.16 -1.36
CA LEU A 157 -9.08 -1.10 -0.78
C LEU A 157 -9.85 -0.32 0.29
N THR A 158 -11.12 0.01 0.04
CA THR A 158 -11.96 0.74 1.00
C THR A 158 -12.21 -0.09 2.26
N LYS A 159 -12.52 -1.38 2.10
CA LYS A 159 -12.66 -2.33 3.24
C LYS A 159 -11.36 -2.41 4.04
N TRP A 160 -10.23 -2.56 3.36
CA TRP A 160 -8.92 -2.59 3.99
C TRP A 160 -8.60 -1.29 4.73
N LEU A 161 -8.86 -0.13 4.11
CA LEU A 161 -8.63 1.18 4.74
C LEU A 161 -9.47 1.34 6.02
N ASN A 162 -10.73 0.91 5.98
CA ASN A 162 -11.61 0.93 7.15
C ASN A 162 -11.10 0.00 8.26
N TRP A 163 -10.64 -1.20 7.89
CA TRP A 163 -10.02 -2.14 8.82
C TRP A 163 -8.75 -1.54 9.46
N VAL A 164 -7.86 -0.95 8.68
CA VAL A 164 -6.64 -0.29 9.18
C VAL A 164 -6.99 0.85 10.14
N LYS A 165 -7.97 1.68 9.79
CA LYS A 165 -8.44 2.78 10.65
C LYS A 165 -8.97 2.25 11.98
N LEU A 166 -9.79 1.20 11.95
CA LEU A 166 -10.33 0.57 13.15
C LEU A 166 -9.20 -0.03 13.99
N HIS A 167 -8.28 -0.75 13.37
CA HIS A 167 -7.15 -1.37 14.05
C HIS A 167 -6.26 -0.34 14.74
N LYS A 168 -5.93 0.78 14.07
CA LYS A 168 -5.18 1.88 14.67
C LYS A 168 -5.89 2.47 15.89
N LYS A 169 -7.21 2.65 15.85
CA LYS A 169 -8.01 3.11 17.00
C LYS A 169 -7.93 2.13 18.17
N THR A 170 -8.13 0.84 17.90
CA THR A 170 -8.05 -0.21 18.93
C THR A 170 -6.66 -0.27 19.55
N GLN A 171 -5.61 -0.19 18.74
CA GLN A 171 -4.23 -0.16 19.21
C GLN A 171 -3.93 1.06 20.08
N ALA A 172 -4.42 2.25 19.70
CA ALA A 172 -4.27 3.46 20.51
C ALA A 172 -4.93 3.32 21.89
N VAL A 173 -6.14 2.76 21.96
CA VAL A 173 -6.83 2.50 23.23
C VAL A 173 -6.08 1.47 24.09
N ALA A 174 -5.53 0.42 23.46
CA ALA A 174 -4.74 -0.58 24.17
C ALA A 174 -3.44 0.01 24.73
N LEU A 175 -2.75 0.84 23.96
CA LEU A 175 -1.54 1.55 24.38
C LEU A 175 -1.83 2.49 25.55
N GLU A 176 -2.91 3.27 25.47
CA GLU A 176 -3.31 4.17 26.57
C GLU A 176 -3.58 3.39 27.87
N LYS A 177 -4.25 2.23 27.78
CA LYS A 177 -4.47 1.36 28.94
C LYS A 177 -3.16 0.84 29.54
N LEU A 178 -2.25 0.37 28.69
CA LEU A 178 -0.93 -0.11 29.12
C LEU A 178 -0.13 1.01 29.78
N GLU A 179 -0.12 2.19 29.17
CA GLU A 179 0.58 3.36 29.70
C GLU A 179 0.03 3.75 31.08
N ARG A 180 -1.29 3.79 31.26
CA ARG A 180 -1.93 4.04 32.56
C ARG A 180 -1.49 3.03 33.62
N LEU A 181 -1.43 1.74 33.29
CA LEU A 181 -1.00 0.68 34.22
C LEU A 181 0.49 0.82 34.59
N VAL A 182 1.35 1.06 33.61
CA VAL A 182 2.78 1.26 33.83
C VAL A 182 3.03 2.52 34.67
N ASN A 183 2.35 3.62 34.36
CA ASN A 183 2.45 4.87 35.11
C ASN A 183 1.95 4.68 36.54
N ALA A 184 0.83 3.99 36.76
CA ALA A 184 0.36 3.67 38.11
C ALA A 184 1.39 2.85 38.91
N GLY A 185 2.02 1.85 38.29
CA GLY A 185 3.10 1.09 38.91
C GLY A 185 4.34 1.94 39.22
N ARG A 186 4.72 2.84 38.31
CA ARG A 186 5.81 3.80 38.50
C ARG A 186 5.52 4.76 39.66
N PHE A 187 4.32 5.35 39.72
CA PHE A 187 3.91 6.23 40.81
C PHE A 187 3.95 5.53 42.16
N LYS A 188 3.46 4.29 42.25
CA LYS A 188 3.54 3.49 43.49
C LYS A 188 4.99 3.32 43.96
N ARG A 189 5.92 3.00 43.05
CA ARG A 189 7.35 2.88 43.37
C ARG A 189 7.97 4.20 43.82
N ILE A 190 7.67 5.30 43.13
CA ILE A 190 8.15 6.64 43.50
C ILE A 190 7.65 7.03 44.89
N ILE A 191 6.36 6.83 45.17
CA ILE A 191 5.77 7.15 46.47
C ILE A 191 6.38 6.29 47.57
N ALA A 192 6.62 5.01 47.33
CA ALA A 192 7.28 4.13 48.30
C ALA A 192 8.69 4.62 48.64
N ALA A 193 9.52 4.87 47.62
CA ALA A 193 10.86 5.40 47.81
C ALA A 193 10.86 6.76 48.52
N TRP A 194 9.93 7.65 48.15
CA TRP A 194 9.78 8.94 48.83
C TRP A 194 9.40 8.78 50.31
N ARG A 195 8.49 7.85 50.66
CA ARG A 195 8.14 7.58 52.06
C ARG A 195 9.35 7.11 52.87
N ASP A 196 10.21 6.29 52.28
CA ASP A 196 11.42 5.83 52.96
C ASP A 196 12.40 6.99 53.19
N VAL A 197 12.62 7.85 52.19
CA VAL A 197 13.43 9.07 52.34
C VAL A 197 12.86 10.01 53.41
N VAL A 198 11.53 10.17 53.47
CA VAL A 198 10.88 11.00 54.50
C VAL A 198 11.06 10.40 55.90
N LYS A 199 10.95 9.07 56.05
CA LYS A 199 11.21 8.40 57.32
C LYS A 199 12.66 8.59 57.75
N ASP A 200 13.62 8.45 56.85
CA ASP A 200 15.04 8.61 57.15
C ASP A 200 15.39 10.07 57.48
N SER A 201 14.79 11.04 56.78
CA SER A 201 14.90 12.46 57.13
C SER A 201 14.34 12.75 58.52
N LYS A 202 13.19 12.18 58.88
CA LYS A 202 12.61 12.32 60.22
C LYS A 202 13.53 11.72 61.29
N ARG A 203 14.05 10.51 61.08
CA ARG A 203 15.02 9.86 61.98
C ARG A 203 16.28 10.69 62.15
N THR A 204 16.79 11.23 61.05
CA THR A 204 17.98 12.10 61.05
C THR A 204 17.73 13.37 61.85
N LYS A 205 16.58 14.01 61.66
CA LYS A 205 16.17 15.20 62.43
C LYS A 205 16.02 14.89 63.92
N GLU A 206 15.41 13.76 64.27
CA GLU A 206 15.28 13.32 65.66
C GLU A 206 16.64 13.01 66.30
N TYR A 207 17.56 12.40 65.54
CA TYR A 207 18.95 12.17 65.97
C TYR A 207 19.67 13.48 66.29
N TYR A 208 19.62 14.47 65.39
CA TYR A 208 20.22 15.78 65.65
C TYR A 208 19.58 16.51 66.83
N LYS A 209 18.24 16.43 66.99
CA LYS A 209 17.57 16.98 68.18
C LYS A 209 18.05 16.33 69.47
N ARG A 210 18.28 15.01 69.50
CA ARG A 210 18.82 14.31 70.67
C ARG A 210 20.26 14.76 70.98
N LEU A 211 21.09 14.95 69.96
CA LEU A 211 22.43 15.51 70.13
C LEU A 211 22.39 16.92 70.71
N GLU A 212 21.49 17.77 70.20
CA GLU A 212 21.32 19.14 70.67
C GLU A 212 20.82 19.19 72.13
N MET A 213 19.83 18.37 72.49
CA MET A 213 19.37 18.24 73.88
C MET A 213 20.46 17.69 74.81
N GLY A 214 21.22 16.69 74.38
CA GLY A 214 22.37 16.19 75.14
C GLY A 214 23.47 17.23 75.29
N SER A 215 23.70 18.06 74.27
CA SER A 215 24.62 19.20 74.35
C SER A 215 24.11 20.26 75.33
N ILE A 216 22.81 20.56 75.36
CA ILE A 216 22.20 21.48 76.33
C ILE A 216 22.29 20.93 77.76
N GLU A 217 22.09 19.63 77.96
CA GLU A 217 22.27 18.97 79.26
C GLU A 217 23.73 19.00 79.72
N ILE A 218 24.69 18.80 78.81
CA ILE A 218 26.12 18.95 79.09
C ILE A 218 26.44 20.42 79.41
N VAL A 219 25.92 21.39 78.64
CA VAL A 219 26.10 22.83 78.91
C VAL A 219 25.48 23.22 80.25
N ASN A 220 24.30 22.72 80.61
CA ASN A 220 23.67 22.98 81.91
C ASN A 220 24.43 22.32 83.08
N LYS A 221 25.09 21.17 82.85
CA LYS A 221 26.04 20.58 83.83
C LYS A 221 27.37 21.33 83.90
N VAL A 222 27.85 21.87 82.79
CA VAL A 222 29.09 22.67 82.72
C VAL A 222 28.87 24.07 83.32
N ASN A 223 27.66 24.63 83.24
CA ASN A 223 27.31 25.88 83.93
C ASN A 223 27.29 25.74 85.47
N GLN A 224 27.43 24.53 86.02
CA GLN A 224 27.65 24.29 87.46
C GLN A 224 29.14 24.09 87.80
N ILE A 225 30.05 24.17 86.83
CA ILE A 225 31.49 24.05 87.04
C ILE A 225 32.15 25.41 86.77
N GLU A 226 32.75 25.92 87.84
CA GLU A 226 33.49 27.18 87.99
C GLU A 226 34.44 27.57 86.86
N GLU A 227 34.40 28.87 86.57
CA GLU A 227 35.51 29.81 86.35
C GLU A 227 36.67 29.35 85.44
N GLY A 228 36.53 29.67 84.15
CA GLY A 228 37.58 29.54 83.14
C GLY A 228 37.06 29.33 81.71
N CYS A 229 35.86 29.80 81.39
CA CYS A 229 35.22 29.46 80.12
C CYS A 229 35.75 30.33 78.97
N ASP A 230 36.36 29.67 77.98
CA ASP A 230 36.88 30.26 76.75
C ASP A 230 35.73 30.98 76.01
N VAL A 231 35.78 32.31 75.88
CA VAL A 231 34.72 33.12 75.27
C VAL A 231 34.39 32.66 73.83
N LEU A 232 35.38 32.08 73.13
CA LEU A 232 35.19 31.50 71.79
C LEU A 232 34.46 30.14 71.79
N ALA A 233 34.43 29.42 72.91
CA ALA A 233 33.61 28.22 73.09
C ALA A 233 32.12 28.53 73.34
N MET A 234 31.81 29.78 73.76
CA MET A 234 30.44 30.27 73.95
C MET A 234 29.79 30.74 72.65
N LEU A 235 30.57 30.96 71.59
CA LEU A 235 30.04 31.40 70.30
C LEU A 235 29.39 30.24 69.53
N PRO A 236 28.27 30.49 68.82
CA PRO A 236 27.72 29.56 67.85
C PRO A 236 28.78 29.07 66.84
N ASN A 237 28.81 27.76 66.58
CA ASN A 237 29.84 27.12 65.74
C ASN A 237 30.02 27.80 64.37
N ASN A 238 28.95 28.31 63.76
CA ASN A 238 29.01 29.02 62.48
C ASN A 238 29.82 30.33 62.54
N LEU A 239 29.80 31.05 63.66
CA LEU A 239 30.58 32.27 63.85
C LEU A 239 32.04 31.93 64.13
N SER A 240 32.31 30.95 64.99
CA SER A 240 33.68 30.49 65.27
C SER A 240 34.37 29.98 64.01
N LEU A 241 33.67 29.19 63.18
CA LEU A 241 34.19 28.75 61.88
C LEU A 241 34.48 29.91 60.93
N LYS A 242 33.67 30.99 60.97
CA LYS A 242 33.90 32.18 60.15
C LYS A 242 35.15 32.95 60.61
N ILE A 243 35.41 32.99 61.93
CA ILE A 243 36.63 33.58 62.50
C ILE A 243 37.85 32.77 62.07
N PHE A 244 37.82 31.45 62.26
CA PHE A 244 38.94 30.58 61.87
C PHE A 244 39.24 30.65 60.37
N ARG A 245 38.25 30.86 59.51
CA ARG A 245 38.48 31.01 58.06
C ARG A 245 39.38 32.19 57.66
N TYR A 246 39.55 33.19 58.52
CA TYR A 246 40.46 34.32 58.28
C TYR A 246 41.91 34.03 58.70
N LEU A 247 42.15 32.93 59.40
CA LEU A 247 43.49 32.53 59.83
C LEU A 247 44.18 31.70 58.76
N GLU A 248 45.50 31.67 58.79
CA GLU A 248 46.32 30.86 57.91
C GLU A 248 46.44 29.41 58.41
N LEU A 249 46.99 28.54 57.56
CA LEU A 249 47.04 27.10 57.83
C LEU A 249 47.82 26.75 59.10
N ARG A 250 48.97 27.38 59.32
CA ARG A 250 49.73 27.23 60.57
C ARG A 250 48.97 27.72 61.77
N ASP A 251 48.26 28.83 61.65
CA ASP A 251 47.46 29.38 62.74
C ASP A 251 46.29 28.45 63.08
N TRP A 252 45.68 27.78 62.10
CA TRP A 252 44.71 26.71 62.40
C TRP A 252 45.33 25.61 63.25
N LEU A 253 46.55 25.17 62.92
CA LEU A 253 47.20 24.11 63.69
C LEU A 253 47.59 24.57 65.10
N ASN A 254 48.05 25.81 65.25
CA ASN A 254 48.33 26.40 66.56
C ASN A 254 47.05 26.55 67.40
N CYS A 255 45.96 27.03 66.79
CA CYS A 255 44.66 27.16 67.43
C CYS A 255 44.08 25.81 67.87
N ALA A 256 44.43 24.71 67.19
CA ALA A 256 44.01 23.37 67.58
C ALA A 256 44.72 22.85 68.84
N GLU A 257 45.81 23.50 69.26
CA GLU A 257 46.56 23.18 70.49
C GLU A 257 46.09 23.99 71.71
N VAL A 258 45.28 25.04 71.52
CA VAL A 258 44.81 25.94 72.59
C VAL A 258 43.86 25.23 73.56
N CYS A 259 42.79 24.61 73.04
CA CYS A 259 41.85 23.85 73.85
C CYS A 259 41.11 22.78 73.03
N SER A 260 40.43 21.85 73.72
CA SER A 260 39.71 20.74 73.08
C SER A 260 38.56 21.20 72.17
N THR A 261 37.89 22.30 72.52
CA THR A 261 36.80 22.88 71.72
C THR A 261 37.30 23.45 70.39
N TRP A 262 38.41 24.20 70.42
CA TRP A 262 39.00 24.76 69.20
C TRP A 262 39.57 23.66 68.32
N LYS A 263 40.19 22.65 68.92
CA LYS A 263 40.62 21.44 68.21
C LYS A 263 39.46 20.79 67.46
N ALA A 264 38.29 20.64 68.09
CA ALA A 264 37.10 20.06 67.46
C ALA A 264 36.56 20.94 66.31
N LEU A 265 36.53 22.27 66.49
CA LEU A 265 36.12 23.21 65.46
C LEU A 265 37.06 23.20 64.26
N ILE A 266 38.37 23.17 64.50
CA ILE A 266 39.39 23.16 63.46
C ILE A 266 39.39 21.82 62.74
N GLN A 267 39.16 20.71 63.43
CA GLN A 267 38.99 19.39 62.81
C GLN A 267 37.68 19.24 62.03
N SER A 268 36.76 20.22 62.08
CA SER A 268 35.57 20.19 61.25
C SER A 268 35.94 20.29 59.77
N GLY A 269 35.34 19.44 58.94
CA GLY A 269 35.70 19.33 57.53
C GLY A 269 35.47 20.59 56.69
N THR A 270 34.74 21.59 57.20
CA THR A 270 34.39 22.79 56.44
C THR A 270 35.59 23.72 56.20
N LEU A 271 36.50 23.83 57.17
CA LEU A 271 37.71 24.68 57.07
C LEU A 271 38.74 24.12 56.09
N TRP A 272 38.84 22.80 55.99
CA TRP A 272 39.82 22.09 55.14
C TRP A 272 39.45 22.03 53.66
N SER A 273 38.31 22.61 53.26
CA SER A 273 37.86 22.62 51.87
C SER A 273 38.78 23.38 50.92
N GLN A 274 39.47 24.41 51.43
CA GLN A 274 40.42 25.22 50.68
C GLN A 274 41.72 25.33 51.46
N ILE A 275 42.76 24.62 51.03
CA ILE A 275 44.08 24.64 51.67
C ILE A 275 45.05 25.42 50.80
N ASN A 276 45.70 26.42 51.39
CA ASN A 276 46.73 27.22 50.73
C ASN A 276 48.08 27.07 51.42
N PHE A 277 48.98 26.29 50.82
CA PHE A 277 50.36 26.12 51.30
C PHE A 277 51.33 27.18 50.77
N SER A 278 50.91 28.03 49.81
CA SER A 278 51.83 28.94 49.12
C SER A 278 52.38 30.07 49.99
N VAL A 279 51.61 30.50 51.01
CA VAL A 279 52.00 31.59 51.92
C VAL A 279 53.10 31.13 52.89
N GLU A 280 53.09 29.85 53.27
CA GLU A 280 53.98 29.27 54.28
C GLU A 280 54.92 28.18 53.70
N ARG A 281 55.37 28.42 52.47
CA ARG A 281 56.19 27.48 51.67
C ARG A 281 57.42 26.92 52.40
N ASP A 282 58.03 27.70 53.30
CA ASP A 282 59.24 27.32 54.02
C ASP A 282 58.94 26.51 55.30
N TRP A 283 57.72 26.67 55.86
CA TRP A 283 57.29 25.96 57.07
C TRP A 283 56.72 24.57 56.76
N ILE A 284 56.17 24.41 55.56
CA ILE A 284 55.55 23.18 55.06
C ILE A 284 56.63 22.21 54.56
N THR A 285 57.07 21.35 55.46
CA THR A 285 57.88 20.17 55.11
C THR A 285 57.01 19.07 54.50
N GLU A 286 57.61 18.23 53.67
CA GLU A 286 56.95 17.07 53.02
C GLU A 286 56.18 16.17 54.01
N GLY A 287 56.77 15.87 55.17
CA GLY A 287 56.13 15.06 56.20
C GLY A 287 54.88 15.69 56.83
N LYS A 288 54.90 17.01 57.06
CA LYS A 288 53.74 17.74 57.61
C LYS A 288 52.60 17.80 56.61
N MET A 289 52.90 18.10 55.35
CA MET A 289 51.90 18.14 54.28
C MET A 289 51.22 16.79 54.12
N LYS A 290 51.99 15.70 54.09
CA LYS A 290 51.45 14.34 53.99
C LYS A 290 50.50 14.03 55.14
N ARG A 291 50.89 14.34 56.38
CA ARG A 291 50.05 14.12 57.57
C ARG A 291 48.74 14.91 57.51
N ILE A 292 48.79 16.18 57.09
CA ILE A 292 47.60 17.03 56.94
C ILE A 292 46.67 16.46 55.86
N LEU A 293 47.20 16.16 54.67
CA LEU A 293 46.39 15.66 53.56
C LEU A 293 45.82 14.27 53.83
N GLN A 294 46.53 13.40 54.57
CA GLN A 294 45.98 12.10 54.97
C GLN A 294 44.81 12.24 55.94
N ASN A 295 44.91 13.15 56.92
CA ASN A 295 43.89 13.29 57.95
C ASN A 295 42.62 14.01 57.46
N TYR A 296 42.76 14.96 56.53
CA TYR A 296 41.65 15.82 56.10
C TYR A 296 41.27 15.63 54.62
N ARG A 297 41.83 14.61 53.96
CA ARG A 297 41.63 14.30 52.53
C ARG A 297 40.18 14.39 52.05
N PRO A 298 39.19 13.80 52.75
CA PRO A 298 37.81 13.75 52.27
C PRO A 298 37.18 15.14 52.09
N PHE A 299 37.77 16.16 52.70
CA PHE A 299 37.22 17.50 52.73
C PHE A 299 37.90 18.45 51.76
N VAL A 300 39.09 18.14 51.26
CA VAL A 300 39.89 19.05 50.41
C VAL A 300 39.32 19.12 49.00
N ILE A 301 38.85 20.30 48.59
CA ILE A 301 38.34 20.57 47.24
C ILE A 301 39.35 21.41 46.43
N HIS A 302 39.99 22.38 47.08
CA HIS A 302 41.00 23.24 46.47
C HIS A 302 42.31 23.19 47.26
N LEU A 303 43.40 22.92 46.54
CA LEU A 303 44.73 22.79 47.10
C LEU A 303 45.72 23.67 46.30
N ASN A 304 46.30 24.67 46.96
CA ASN A 304 47.33 25.53 46.37
C ASN A 304 48.71 25.18 46.92
N LEU A 305 49.61 24.74 46.02
CA LEU A 305 51.00 24.34 46.30
C LEU A 305 52.04 25.27 45.65
N ARG A 306 51.62 26.45 45.19
CA ARG A 306 52.52 27.36 44.47
C ARG A 306 53.72 27.73 45.33
N GLY A 307 54.93 27.54 44.79
CA GLY A 307 56.18 27.93 45.46
C GLY A 307 56.70 26.95 46.50
N CYS A 308 56.06 25.78 46.70
CA CYS A 308 56.56 24.71 47.56
C CYS A 308 57.64 23.89 46.82
N THR A 309 58.91 24.28 46.95
CA THR A 309 60.06 23.66 46.25
C THR A 309 60.59 22.39 46.95
N THR A 310 60.18 22.15 48.19
CA THR A 310 60.61 21.02 49.04
C THR A 310 59.81 19.74 48.80
N LEU A 311 58.82 19.76 47.91
CA LEU A 311 57.90 18.64 47.69
C LEU A 311 58.38 17.72 46.57
N THR A 312 58.69 16.47 46.91
CA THR A 312 59.06 15.46 45.91
C THR A 312 57.84 14.71 45.33
N GLY A 313 57.93 14.28 44.07
CA GLY A 313 56.87 13.58 43.35
C GLY A 313 56.22 12.38 44.06
N PRO A 314 56.94 11.55 44.84
CA PRO A 314 56.35 10.47 45.63
C PRO A 314 55.30 10.93 46.66
N SER A 315 55.46 12.11 47.25
CA SER A 315 54.55 12.60 48.29
C SER A 315 53.24 13.18 47.76
N LEU A 316 53.19 13.52 46.47
CA LEU A 316 51.96 13.88 45.79
C LEU A 316 51.08 12.66 45.47
N LYS A 317 51.58 11.42 45.61
CA LYS A 317 50.75 10.20 45.49
C LYS A 317 49.63 10.14 46.53
N CYS A 318 49.82 10.76 47.69
CA CYS A 318 48.79 10.81 48.75
C CYS A 318 47.55 11.62 48.36
N ILE A 319 47.62 12.39 47.27
CA ILE A 319 46.49 13.16 46.70
C ILE A 319 45.68 12.29 45.70
N ARG A 320 46.27 11.22 45.14
CA ARG A 320 45.69 10.44 44.03
C ARG A 320 45.00 9.13 44.41
N GLN A 321 45.36 8.51 45.53
CA GLN A 321 44.53 7.46 46.12
C GLN A 321 43.24 8.06 46.64
#